data_AF-A0A535N7L1-F1
#
_entry.id   AF-A0A535N7L1-F1
#
_cell.length_a   1.000
_cell.length_b   1.000
_cell.length_c   1.000
_cell.angle_alpha   90.00
_cell.angle_beta   90.00
_cell.angle_gamma   90.00
#
_symmetry.space_group_name_H-M   'P 1'
#
loop_
_entity.id
_entity.type
_entity.pdbx_description
1 polymer ?
#
loop_
_entity_poly.entity_id
_entity_poly.type
_entity_poly.pdbx_seq_one_letter_code
_entity_poly.pdbx_strand_id
1 'polypeptide(L)'
;MRAALQPVAGAPRIRQAPASTAIAIDLNPAEQLPATPFAQRLVDRSFVVSVEIDPPRGLNPSKCIAGAQLTKDAGADAINIGDSPMARVRMSALSLAIMIRQQVGIDTLIHFTSRDKNLM
;
A
#
# COMPACT_ATOMS: atom_id res chain seq x y z
N MET A 1 -10.59 11.18 -56.35
CA MET A 1 -10.39 10.51 -55.04
C MET A 1 -9.03 10.79 -54.36
N ARG A 2 -8.26 11.82 -54.79
CA ARG A 2 -6.94 12.19 -54.19
C ARG A 2 -6.98 13.40 -53.24
N ALA A 3 -8.13 14.03 -53.06
CA ALA A 3 -8.27 15.26 -52.27
C ALA A 3 -8.45 15.03 -50.75
N ALA A 4 -8.61 13.79 -50.29
CA ALA A 4 -8.91 13.47 -48.89
C ALA A 4 -7.66 13.23 -48.00
N LEU A 5 -6.45 13.40 -48.54
CA LEU A 5 -5.18 13.13 -47.85
C LEU A 5 -4.31 14.38 -47.72
N GLN A 6 -4.91 15.56 -47.51
CA GLN A 6 -4.12 16.71 -47.08
C GLN A 6 -3.82 16.56 -45.58
N PRO A 7 -2.54 16.45 -45.19
CA PRO A 7 -2.20 16.39 -43.78
C PRO A 7 -2.58 17.72 -43.14
N VAL A 8 -3.38 17.66 -42.08
CA VAL A 8 -3.67 18.82 -41.25
C VAL A 8 -2.33 19.21 -40.61
N ALA A 9 -1.69 20.24 -41.17
CA ALA A 9 -0.44 20.79 -40.67
C ALA A 9 -0.71 21.50 -39.33
N GLY A 10 -0.75 20.71 -38.27
CA GLY A 10 -0.81 21.18 -36.91
C GLY A 10 -0.16 20.12 -36.04
N ALA A 11 1.11 20.34 -35.66
CA ALA A 11 1.70 19.55 -34.60
C ALA A 11 0.75 19.59 -33.40
N PRO A 12 0.44 18.46 -32.74
CA PRO A 12 -0.37 18.48 -31.54
C PRO A 12 0.32 19.41 -30.54
N ARG A 13 -0.32 20.54 -30.26
CA ARG A 13 0.19 21.49 -29.26
C ARG A 13 0.00 20.81 -27.92
N ILE A 14 1.01 20.08 -27.47
CA ILE A 14 1.05 19.51 -26.12
C ILE A 14 0.92 20.71 -25.19
N ARG A 15 -0.25 20.85 -24.56
CA ARG A 15 -0.42 21.80 -23.45
C ARG A 15 0.51 21.29 -22.36
N GLN A 16 1.65 21.96 -22.18
CA GLN A 16 2.44 21.77 -20.97
C GLN A 16 1.50 22.09 -19.81
N ALA A 17 1.23 21.07 -18.98
CA ALA A 17 0.64 21.31 -17.68
C ALA A 17 1.53 22.35 -16.97
N PRO A 18 0.95 23.34 -16.28
CA PRO A 18 1.74 24.28 -15.49
C PRO A 18 2.69 23.49 -14.59
N ALA A 19 3.92 23.97 -14.45
CA ALA A 19 4.92 23.35 -13.59
C ALA A 19 4.28 23.14 -12.22
N SER A 20 4.08 21.87 -11.85
CA SER A 20 3.52 21.52 -10.56
C SER A 20 4.41 22.14 -9.50
N THR A 21 3.84 23.02 -8.66
CA THR A 21 4.45 23.42 -7.39
C THR A 21 4.40 22.22 -6.46
N ALA A 22 5.21 21.21 -6.77
CA ALA A 22 5.38 20.05 -5.91
C ALA A 22 5.89 20.57 -4.57
N ILE A 23 5.13 20.30 -3.51
CA ILE A 23 5.56 20.54 -2.15
C ILE A 23 6.83 19.70 -1.97
N ALA A 24 7.94 20.34 -1.58
CA ALA A 24 9.15 19.61 -1.26
C ALA A 24 8.84 18.68 -0.08
N ILE A 25 8.79 17.38 -0.35
CA ILE A 25 8.63 16.37 0.68
C ILE A 25 10.00 16.22 1.34
N ASP A 26 10.09 16.52 2.62
CA ASP A 26 11.26 16.16 3.41
C ASP A 26 11.32 14.63 3.51
N LEU A 27 12.27 14.03 2.79
CA LEU A 27 12.49 12.60 2.78
C LEU A 27 13.27 12.13 4.02
N ASN A 28 13.77 13.06 4.84
CA ASN A 28 14.25 12.74 6.16
C ASN A 28 13.07 12.84 7.14
N PRO A 29 12.65 11.73 7.76
CA PRO A 29 11.75 11.82 8.90
C PRO A 29 12.41 12.70 9.95
N ALA A 30 11.80 13.84 10.29
CA ALA A 30 12.31 14.77 11.29
C ALA A 30 12.49 14.11 12.69
N GLU A 31 11.84 12.96 12.90
CA GLU A 31 11.97 12.10 14.08
C GLU A 31 12.14 10.64 13.69
N GLN A 32 13.17 10.00 14.25
CA GLN A 32 13.34 8.56 14.19
C GLN A 32 12.25 7.91 15.07
N LEU A 33 11.30 7.21 14.44
CA LEU A 33 10.27 6.47 15.19
C LEU A 33 10.91 5.35 16.02
N PRO A 34 10.34 5.01 17.20
CA PRO A 34 10.82 3.89 17.99
C PRO A 34 10.73 2.58 17.19
N ALA A 35 11.71 1.71 17.38
CA ALA A 35 11.73 0.40 16.74
C ALA A 35 10.49 -0.42 17.16
N THR A 36 9.85 -1.08 16.19
CA THR A 36 8.76 -1.99 16.47
C THR A 36 9.30 -3.34 16.97
N PRO A 37 8.48 -4.18 17.63
CA PRO A 37 8.90 -5.52 18.01
C PRO A 37 9.45 -6.34 16.83
N PHE A 38 8.79 -6.30 15.67
CA PHE A 38 9.27 -6.97 14.46
C PHE A 38 10.62 -6.43 13.99
N ALA A 39 10.79 -5.11 13.97
CA ALA A 39 12.07 -4.49 13.59
C ALA A 39 13.22 -4.90 14.52
N GLN A 40 12.95 -5.00 15.83
CA GLN A 40 13.94 -5.46 16.80
C GLN A 40 14.37 -6.91 16.54
N ARG A 41 13.41 -7.82 16.28
CA ARG A 41 13.74 -9.22 15.95
C ARG A 41 14.64 -9.36 14.73
N LEU A 42 14.44 -8.51 13.72
CA LEU A 42 15.28 -8.48 12.52
C LEU A 42 16.71 -8.01 12.85
N VAL A 43 16.86 -6.96 13.66
CA VAL A 43 18.17 -6.49 14.15
C VAL A 43 18.90 -7.60 14.92
N ASP A 44 18.16 -8.33 15.75
CA ASP A 44 18.69 -9.43 16.56
C ASP A 44 18.98 -10.70 15.72
N ARG A 45 18.75 -10.66 14.40
CA ARG A 45 18.90 -11.80 13.46
C ARG A 45 18.09 -13.03 13.89
N SER A 46 16.96 -12.81 14.53
CA SER A 46 16.02 -13.87 14.89
C SER A 46 15.38 -14.46 13.63
N PHE A 47 15.03 -15.75 13.69
CA PHE A 47 14.10 -16.31 12.71
C PHE A 47 12.72 -15.69 12.96
N VAL A 48 12.06 -15.22 11.90
CA VAL A 48 10.77 -14.55 11.97
C VAL A 48 9.75 -15.22 11.06
N VAL A 49 8.47 -15.19 11.46
CA VAL A 49 7.35 -15.71 10.69
C VAL A 49 6.32 -14.62 10.48
N SER A 50 5.95 -14.37 9.22
CA SER A 50 4.80 -13.52 8.87
C SER A 50 3.67 -14.33 8.27
N VAL A 51 2.43 -13.90 8.49
CA VAL A 51 1.23 -14.50 7.88
C VAL A 51 0.54 -13.48 6.99
N GLU A 52 0.16 -13.92 5.79
CA GLU A 52 -0.53 -13.07 4.81
C GLU A 52 -2.04 -13.08 5.03
N ILE A 53 -2.64 -11.88 5.08
CA ILE A 53 -4.10 -11.69 5.11
C ILE A 53 -4.52 -10.73 4.01
N ASP A 54 -5.36 -11.21 3.09
CA ASP A 54 -5.96 -10.36 2.07
C ASP A 54 -7.11 -9.52 2.62
N PRO A 55 -7.22 -8.24 2.21
CA PRO A 55 -8.36 -7.40 2.56
C PRO A 55 -9.70 -7.99 2.11
N PRO A 56 -10.76 -7.83 2.94
CA PRO A 56 -12.08 -8.31 2.59
C PRO A 56 -12.62 -7.59 1.35
N ARG A 57 -13.52 -8.25 0.61
CA ARG A 57 -14.20 -7.63 -0.54
C ARG A 57 -15.15 -6.51 -0.15
N GLY A 58 -15.73 -6.59 1.05
CA GLY A 58 -16.68 -5.61 1.57
C GLY A 58 -16.13 -4.82 2.76
N LEU A 59 -17.02 -4.13 3.46
CA LEU A 59 -16.68 -3.23 4.56
C LEU A 59 -16.46 -3.93 5.90
N ASN A 60 -16.78 -5.23 6.02
CA ASN A 60 -16.68 -5.96 7.28
C ASN A 60 -15.28 -6.60 7.43
N PRO A 61 -14.43 -6.12 8.37
CA PRO A 61 -13.09 -6.66 8.61
C PRO A 61 -13.07 -7.78 9.67
N SER A 62 -14.19 -8.10 10.32
CA SER A 62 -14.22 -8.93 11.54
C SER A 62 -13.55 -10.29 11.36
N LYS A 63 -13.73 -10.94 10.21
CA LYS A 63 -13.05 -12.22 9.91
C LYS A 63 -11.53 -12.07 9.78
N CYS A 64 -11.07 -11.01 9.13
CA CYS A 64 -9.64 -10.73 8.97
C CYS A 64 -8.99 -10.40 10.32
N ILE A 65 -9.67 -9.62 11.17
CA ILE A 65 -9.19 -9.26 12.50
C ILE A 65 -9.14 -10.48 13.43
N ALA A 66 -10.17 -11.33 13.40
CA ALA A 66 -10.16 -12.59 14.14
C ALA A 66 -9.05 -13.54 13.66
N GLY A 67 -8.84 -13.64 12.35
CA GLY A 67 -7.73 -14.39 11.77
C GLY A 67 -6.38 -13.85 12.21
N ALA A 68 -6.21 -12.53 12.22
CA ALA A 68 -5.00 -11.86 12.70
C ALA A 68 -4.68 -12.17 14.16
N GLN A 69 -5.71 -12.15 15.02
CA GLN A 69 -5.55 -12.53 16.43
C GLN A 69 -5.14 -14.00 16.57
N LEU A 70 -5.81 -14.91 15.85
CA LEU A 70 -5.49 -16.33 15.87
C LEU A 70 -4.04 -16.60 15.44
N THR A 71 -3.57 -15.93 14.38
CA THR A 71 -2.21 -16.12 13.88
C THR A 71 -1.16 -15.53 14.81
N LYS A 72 -1.46 -14.40 15.46
CA LYS A 72 -0.62 -13.83 16.52
C LYS A 72 -0.46 -14.82 17.67
N ASP A 73 -1.57 -15.38 18.14
CA ASP A 73 -1.58 -16.34 19.25
C ASP A 73 -0.85 -17.65 18.90
N ALA A 74 -0.81 -18.00 17.60
CA ALA A 74 -0.03 -19.12 17.09
C ALA A 74 1.47 -18.81 16.91
N GLY A 75 1.93 -17.58 17.17
CA GLY A 75 3.33 -17.19 17.13
C GLY A 75 3.79 -16.44 15.87
N ALA A 76 2.88 -15.87 15.08
CA ALA A 76 3.28 -14.96 14.01
C ALA A 76 3.91 -13.67 14.58
N ASP A 77 5.01 -13.22 13.99
CA ASP A 77 5.71 -11.99 14.39
C ASP A 77 5.15 -10.75 13.71
N ALA A 78 4.59 -10.91 12.51
CA ALA A 78 3.96 -9.84 11.76
C ALA A 78 2.86 -10.37 10.84
N ILE A 79 1.98 -9.47 10.40
CA ILE A 79 0.96 -9.76 9.38
C ILE A 79 1.27 -8.96 8.12
N ASN A 80 1.50 -9.64 7.00
CA ASN A 80 1.61 -8.98 5.73
C ASN A 80 0.24 -8.91 5.03
N ILE A 81 -0.06 -7.77 4.42
CA ILE A 81 -1.39 -7.48 3.89
C ILE A 81 -1.28 -7.22 2.40
N GLY A 82 -1.90 -8.11 1.63
CA GLY A 82 -1.93 -8.06 0.18
C GLY A 82 -2.60 -6.80 -0.36
N ASP A 83 -1.96 -6.16 -1.35
CA ASP A 83 -2.62 -5.21 -2.25
C ASP A 83 -3.32 -6.02 -3.36
N SER A 84 -4.39 -5.50 -3.96
CA SER A 84 -5.14 -6.23 -4.99
C SER A 84 -4.69 -5.83 -6.40
N PRO A 85 -3.77 -6.57 -7.06
CA PRO A 85 -3.20 -6.19 -8.35
C PRO A 85 -4.16 -6.35 -9.54
N MET A 86 -5.35 -6.91 -9.32
CA MET A 86 -6.32 -7.23 -10.38
C MET A 86 -7.43 -6.18 -10.54
N ALA A 87 -7.23 -4.94 -10.07
CA ALA A 87 -8.23 -3.86 -10.12
C ALA A 87 -9.62 -4.23 -9.53
N ARG A 88 -9.64 -5.20 -8.61
CA ARG A 88 -10.89 -5.61 -7.93
C ARG A 88 -11.13 -4.72 -6.71
N VAL A 89 -12.36 -4.23 -6.59
CA VAL A 89 -12.79 -3.46 -5.42
C VAL A 89 -12.72 -4.33 -4.17
N ARG A 90 -11.96 -3.84 -3.18
CA ARG A 90 -11.79 -4.42 -1.85
C ARG A 90 -11.54 -3.30 -0.84
N MET A 91 -11.62 -3.64 0.44
CA MET A 91 -11.11 -2.76 1.49
C MET A 91 -9.64 -2.41 1.23
N SER A 92 -9.25 -1.18 1.56
CA SER A 92 -7.85 -0.74 1.47
C SER A 92 -6.95 -1.58 2.37
N ALA A 93 -5.82 -2.05 1.82
CA ALA A 93 -4.79 -2.76 2.58
C ALA A 93 -4.29 -1.93 3.76
N LEU A 94 -4.09 -0.62 3.56
CA LEU A 94 -3.69 0.31 4.62
C LEU A 94 -4.75 0.41 5.72
N SER A 95 -6.03 0.48 5.36
CA SER A 95 -7.11 0.56 6.35
C SER A 95 -7.18 -0.71 7.21
N LEU A 96 -7.06 -1.89 6.59
CA LEU A 96 -7.03 -3.15 7.33
C LEU A 96 -5.78 -3.22 8.23
N ALA A 97 -4.62 -2.75 7.75
CA ALA A 97 -3.39 -2.69 8.53
C ALA A 97 -3.56 -1.89 9.83
N ILE A 98 -4.12 -0.69 9.72
CA ILE A 98 -4.39 0.18 10.86
C ILE A 98 -5.34 -0.51 11.84
N MET A 99 -6.42 -1.13 11.35
CA MET A 99 -7.38 -1.84 12.20
C MET A 99 -6.74 -3.01 12.95
N ILE A 100 -5.95 -3.83 12.26
CA ILE A 100 -5.22 -4.96 12.88
C ILE A 100 -4.24 -4.43 13.91
N ARG A 101 -3.44 -3.42 13.59
CA ARG A 101 -2.48 -2.84 14.55
C ARG A 101 -3.18 -2.31 15.80
N GLN A 102 -4.31 -1.60 15.65
CA GLN A 102 -5.05 -1.01 16.78
C GLN A 102 -5.77 -2.06 17.63
N GLN A 103 -6.34 -3.10 17.02
CA GLN A 103 -7.20 -4.06 17.74
C GLN A 103 -6.47 -5.32 18.19
N VAL A 104 -5.44 -5.75 17.46
CA VAL A 104 -4.67 -6.97 17.72
C VAL A 104 -3.29 -6.65 18.30
N GLY A 105 -2.72 -5.48 18.00
CA GLY A 105 -1.42 -5.08 18.53
C GLY A 105 -0.25 -5.91 17.99
N ILE A 106 -0.36 -6.40 16.75
CA ILE A 106 0.73 -7.04 16.00
C ILE A 106 1.22 -6.09 14.92
N ASP A 107 2.51 -6.18 14.58
CA ASP A 107 3.10 -5.39 13.51
C ASP A 107 2.51 -5.82 12.15
N THR A 108 2.27 -4.83 11.29
CA THR A 108 1.65 -5.03 9.98
C THR A 108 2.57 -4.55 8.87
N LEU A 109 2.73 -5.37 7.83
CA LEU A 109 3.51 -5.08 6.63
C LEU A 109 2.57 -4.87 5.46
N ILE A 110 2.49 -3.66 4.92
CA ILE A 110 1.59 -3.38 3.80
C ILE A 110 2.28 -3.68 2.48
N HIS A 111 1.59 -4.39 1.59
CA HIS A 111 1.95 -4.36 0.18
C HIS A 111 1.39 -3.05 -0.39
N PHE A 112 2.21 -2.33 -1.15
CA PHE A 112 1.80 -1.09 -1.80
C PHE A 112 2.26 -1.10 -3.25
N THR A 113 1.31 -1.31 -4.16
CA THR A 113 1.59 -1.31 -5.60
C THR A 113 1.24 0.06 -6.20
N SER A 114 2.17 0.62 -6.97
CA SER A 114 2.04 1.91 -7.65
C SER A 114 1.35 1.85 -9.01
N ARG A 115 1.12 0.66 -9.58
CA ARG A 115 0.58 0.45 -10.94
C ARG A 115 -0.69 1.26 -11.25
N ASP A 116 -1.63 1.31 -10.32
CA ASP A 116 -2.95 1.92 -10.50
C ASP A 116 -3.16 3.15 -9.59
N LYS A 117 -2.08 3.74 -9.07
CA LYS A 117 -2.10 4.93 -8.21
C LYS A 117 -1.23 6.00 -8.84
N ASN A 118 -1.79 7.18 -9.08
CA ASN A 118 -1.04 8.36 -9.50
C ASN A 118 -0.76 9.27 -8.30
N LEU A 119 0.25 10.14 -8.43
CA LEU A 119 0.60 11.14 -7.42
C LEU A 119 -0.30 12.40 -7.49
N MET A 120 -1.08 12.52 -8.58
CA MET A 120 -1.85 13.72 -8.98
C MET A 120 -3.35 13.49 -8.89
#